data_AF-A0A9E7K0M8-F1
#
_entry.id   AF-A0A9E7K0M8-F1
#
_cell.length_a   1.000
_cell.length_b   1.000
_cell.length_c   1.000
_cell.angle_alpha   90.00
_cell.angle_beta   90.00
_cell.angle_gamma   90.00
#
_symmetry.space_group_name_H-M   'P 1'
#
loop_
_entity.id
_entity.type
_entity.pdbx_description
1 polymer ?
#
loop_
_entity_poly.entity_id
_entity_poly.type
_entity_poly.pdbx_seq_one_letter_code
_entity_poly.pdbx_strand_id
1 'polypeptide(L)'
;MESSDLQRRYIDFTSTLFREGFLDSQYTQLQQLQDESNPEFVTEVVTLFFQDSEKLQDDLTRTLDQEVVDFKKVAAHVHQLQGSSARFSTPPMRSLWFVLIRFCDH
;
A
#
# COMPACT_ATOMS: atom_id res chain seq x y z
N MET A 1 18.63 -1.14 -28.96
CA MET A 1 18.51 0.28 -28.58
C MET A 1 17.29 0.48 -27.70
N GLU A 2 16.09 0.08 -28.13
CA GLU A 2 14.84 0.17 -27.32
C GLU A 2 14.92 -0.43 -25.90
N SER A 3 15.53 -1.61 -25.74
CA SER A 3 15.59 -2.31 -24.44
C SER A 3 16.44 -1.59 -23.39
N SER A 4 17.57 -0.98 -23.79
CA SER A 4 18.44 -0.23 -22.87
C SER A 4 17.79 1.07 -22.40
N ASP A 5 16.99 1.70 -23.24
CA ASP A 5 16.28 2.93 -22.90
C ASP A 5 15.10 2.67 -21.96
N LEU A 6 14.38 1.56 -22.16
CA LEU A 6 13.33 1.13 -21.25
C LEU A 6 13.90 0.76 -19.86
N GLN A 7 15.02 0.05 -19.82
CA GLN A 7 15.69 -0.30 -18.57
C GLN A 7 16.15 0.95 -17.80
N ARG A 8 16.71 1.96 -18.49
CA ARG A 8 17.07 3.24 -17.85
C ARG A 8 15.86 3.95 -17.27
N ARG A 9 14.76 4.06 -18.04
CA ARG A 9 13.52 4.68 -17.56
C ARG A 9 12.96 3.96 -16.33
N TYR A 10 13.01 2.64 -16.31
CA TYR A 10 12.57 1.84 -15.16
C TYR A 10 13.41 2.13 -13.91
N ILE A 11 14.74 2.18 -14.06
CA ILE A 11 15.65 2.48 -12.95
C ILE A 11 15.43 3.91 -12.42
N ASP A 12 15.34 4.90 -13.29
CA ASP A 12 15.12 6.30 -12.89
C ASP A 12 13.77 6.50 -12.19
N PHE A 13 12.72 5.85 -12.70
CA PHE A 13 11.39 5.91 -12.11
C PHE A 13 11.37 5.26 -10.72
N THR A 14 11.90 4.04 -10.61
CA THR A 14 11.99 3.31 -9.33
C THR A 14 12.81 4.11 -8.32
N SER A 15 13.94 4.68 -8.74
CA SER A 15 14.80 5.50 -7.88
C SER A 15 14.07 6.75 -7.35
N THR A 16 13.19 7.35 -8.15
CA THR A 16 12.36 8.48 -7.73
C THR A 16 11.34 8.07 -6.69
N LEU A 17 10.67 6.93 -6.87
CA LEU A 17 9.72 6.39 -5.89
C LEU A 17 10.37 6.07 -4.53
N PHE A 18 11.59 5.53 -4.52
CA PHE A 18 12.35 5.33 -3.28
C PHE A 18 12.74 6.66 -2.62
N ARG A 19 13.20 7.64 -3.41
CA ARG A 19 13.61 8.96 -2.90
C ARG A 19 12.44 9.73 -2.29
N GLU A 20 11.25 9.62 -2.87
CA GLU A 20 10.03 10.27 -2.40
C GLU A 20 9.35 9.50 -1.24
N GLY A 21 9.84 8.30 -0.92
CA GLY A 21 9.31 7.50 0.19
C GLY A 21 8.01 6.76 -0.11
N PHE A 22 7.70 6.55 -1.39
CA PHE A 22 6.62 5.65 -1.83
C PHE A 22 7.04 4.18 -1.75
N LEU A 23 8.33 3.90 -1.95
CA LEU A 23 8.92 2.58 -1.79
C LEU A 23 9.97 2.62 -0.68
N ASP A 24 10.09 1.53 0.07
CA ASP A 24 11.12 1.33 1.09
C ASP A 24 11.75 -0.07 0.96
N SER A 25 12.60 -0.43 1.92
CA SER A 25 13.28 -1.73 1.95
C SER A 25 12.33 -2.94 1.92
N GLN A 26 11.05 -2.78 2.27
CA GLN A 26 10.05 -3.87 2.16
C GLN A 26 9.76 -4.20 0.69
N TYR A 27 9.73 -3.19 -0.20
CA TYR A 27 9.55 -3.42 -1.62
C TYR A 27 10.73 -4.22 -2.20
N THR A 28 11.96 -3.90 -1.79
CA THR A 28 13.14 -4.67 -2.19
C THR A 28 13.08 -6.12 -1.69
N GLN A 29 12.57 -6.37 -0.47
CA GLN A 29 12.35 -7.73 0.03
C GLN A 29 11.29 -8.48 -0.80
N LEU A 30 10.22 -7.81 -1.22
CA LEU A 30 9.22 -8.41 -2.12
C LEU A 30 9.84 -8.78 -3.47
N GLN A 31 10.71 -7.93 -4.03
CA GLN A 31 11.41 -8.25 -5.28
C GLN A 31 12.36 -9.45 -5.14
N GLN A 32 12.97 -9.65 -3.96
CA GLN A 32 13.85 -10.81 -3.70
C GLN A 32 13.09 -12.15 -3.62
N LEU A 33 11.78 -12.12 -3.38
CA LEU A 33 10.92 -13.30 -3.37
C LEU A 33 10.44 -13.69 -4.78
N GLN A 34 10.64 -12.82 -5.77
CA GLN A 34 10.36 -13.13 -7.17
C GLN A 34 11.53 -13.91 -7.76
N ASP A 35 11.24 -15.07 -8.34
CA ASP A 35 12.22 -15.95 -8.98
C ASP A 35 11.71 -16.46 -10.34
N GLU A 36 12.52 -17.27 -11.03
CA GLU A 36 12.16 -17.83 -12.34
C GLU A 36 10.93 -18.75 -12.30
N SER A 37 10.60 -19.32 -11.13
CA SER A 37 9.42 -20.17 -10.92
C SER A 37 8.15 -19.37 -10.66
N ASN A 38 8.28 -18.14 -10.15
CA ASN A 38 7.16 -17.22 -9.94
C ASN A 38 7.52 -15.78 -10.38
N PRO A 39 7.59 -15.51 -11.70
CA PRO A 39 7.96 -14.20 -12.23
C PRO A 39 6.91 -13.12 -11.97
N GLU A 40 5.66 -13.48 -11.70
CA GLU A 40 4.56 -12.54 -11.49
C GLU A 40 4.31 -12.21 -10.00
N PHE A 41 5.11 -12.75 -9.09
CA PHE A 41 4.90 -12.60 -7.65
C PHE A 41 4.66 -11.15 -7.21
N VAL A 42 5.55 -10.22 -7.61
CA VAL A 42 5.42 -8.81 -7.23
C VAL A 42 4.15 -8.20 -7.84
N THR A 43 3.85 -8.52 -9.10
CA THR A 43 2.64 -8.06 -9.80
C THR A 43 1.37 -8.54 -9.08
N GLU A 44 1.31 -9.81 -8.68
CA GLU A 44 0.17 -10.40 -7.98
C GLU A 44 -0.04 -9.75 -6.61
N VAL A 45 1.03 -9.59 -5.82
CA VAL A 45 0.94 -8.99 -4.48
C VAL A 45 0.52 -7.52 -4.58
N VAL A 46 1.04 -6.77 -5.55
CA VAL A 46 0.63 -5.38 -5.81
C VAL A 46 -0.83 -5.29 -6.28
N THR A 47 -1.26 -6.20 -7.15
CA THR A 47 -2.64 -6.26 -7.64
C THR A 47 -3.63 -6.54 -6.51
N LEU A 48 -3.33 -7.53 -5.65
CA LEU A 48 -4.14 -7.84 -4.47
C LEU A 48 -4.20 -6.64 -3.51
N PHE A 49 -3.08 -5.96 -3.30
CA PHE A 49 -3.04 -4.75 -2.48
C PHE A 49 -3.98 -3.65 -2.99
N PHE A 50 -4.00 -3.38 -4.30
CA PHE A 50 -4.91 -2.39 -4.87
C PHE A 50 -6.38 -2.82 -4.76
N GLN A 51 -6.69 -4.08 -5.05
CA GLN A 51 -8.06 -4.61 -4.93
C GLN A 51 -8.61 -4.54 -3.50
N ASP A 52 -7.78 -4.86 -2.52
CA ASP A 52 -8.16 -4.77 -1.10
C ASP A 52 -8.28 -3.30 -0.67
N SER A 53 -7.40 -2.43 -1.16
CA SER A 53 -7.42 -0.99 -0.84
C SER A 53 -8.66 -0.30 -1.40
N GLU A 54 -9.07 -0.61 -2.64
CA GLU A 54 -10.30 -0.07 -3.25
C GLU A 54 -11.55 -0.44 -2.43
N LYS A 55 -11.70 -1.72 -2.08
CA LYS A 55 -12.82 -2.18 -1.25
C LYS A 55 -12.86 -1.48 0.12
N LEU A 56 -11.71 -1.38 0.77
CA LEU A 56 -11.60 -0.73 2.08
C LEU A 56 -11.87 0.77 1.99
N GLN A 57 -11.46 1.43 0.90
CA GLN A 57 -11.78 2.82 0.63
C GLN A 57 -13.28 3.03 0.42
N ASP A 58 -13.95 2.15 -0.32
CA ASP A 58 -15.40 2.20 -0.53
C ASP A 58 -16.16 2.01 0.79
N ASP A 59 -15.75 1.03 1.61
CA ASP A 59 -16.37 0.77 2.91
C ASP A 59 -16.15 1.91 3.91
N LEU A 60 -14.96 2.52 3.91
CA LEU A 60 -14.66 3.72 4.69
C LEU A 60 -15.55 4.89 4.25
N THR A 61 -15.63 5.14 2.94
CA THR A 61 -16.45 6.22 2.37
C THR A 61 -17.91 6.05 2.77
N ARG A 62 -18.46 4.84 2.61
CA ARG A 62 -19.84 4.52 3.00
C ARG A 62 -20.09 4.67 4.50
N THR A 63 -19.10 4.35 5.34
CA THR A 63 -19.23 4.48 6.80
C THR A 63 -19.19 5.96 7.22
N LEU A 64 -18.39 6.79 6.55
CA LEU A 64 -18.28 8.22 6.82
C LEU A 64 -19.46 9.03 6.27
N ASP A 65 -20.15 8.54 5.25
CA ASP A 65 -21.33 9.19 4.65
C ASP A 65 -22.63 8.99 5.47
N GLN A 66 -22.55 8.29 6.62
CA GLN A 66 -23.69 8.08 7.50
C GLN A 66 -23.98 9.32 8.36
N GLU A 67 -25.25 9.62 8.62
CA GLU A 67 -25.69 10.73 9.48
C GLU A 67 -25.12 10.61 10.91
N VAL A 68 -24.93 9.38 11.39
CA VAL A 68 -24.21 9.06 12.62
C VAL A 68 -23.08 8.10 12.27
N VAL A 69 -21.84 8.57 12.34
CA VAL A 69 -20.64 7.79 11.99
C VAL A 69 -20.28 6.84 13.13
N ASP A 70 -20.17 5.55 12.81
CA ASP A 70 -19.66 4.52 13.71
C ASP A 70 -18.12 4.50 13.66
N PHE A 71 -17.46 5.30 14.50
CA PHE A 71 -16.00 5.39 14.54
C PHE A 71 -15.31 4.06 14.91
N LYS A 72 -15.99 3.14 15.59
CA LYS A 72 -15.43 1.80 15.85
C LYS A 72 -15.34 0.99 14.56
N LYS A 73 -16.33 1.10 13.68
CA LYS A 73 -16.24 0.51 12.34
C LYS A 73 -15.16 1.19 11.51
N VAL A 74 -15.07 2.52 11.54
CA VAL A 74 -14.00 3.25 10.82
C VAL A 74 -12.61 2.75 11.28
N ALA A 75 -12.37 2.66 12.58
CA ALA A 75 -11.13 2.13 13.14
C ALA A 75 -10.82 0.70 12.63
N ALA A 76 -11.84 -0.17 12.58
CA ALA A 76 -11.67 -1.54 12.10
C ALA A 76 -11.27 -1.61 10.61
N HIS A 77 -11.88 -0.78 9.74
CA HIS A 77 -11.50 -0.70 8.33
C HIS A 77 -10.09 -0.13 8.15
N VAL A 78 -9.72 0.91 8.91
CA VAL A 78 -8.35 1.47 8.89
C VAL A 78 -7.33 0.43 9.36
N HIS A 79 -7.65 -0.37 10.39
CA HIS A 79 -6.81 -1.47 10.85
C HIS A 79 -6.62 -2.55 9.78
N GLN A 80 -7.67 -2.94 9.07
CA GLN A 80 -7.56 -3.89 7.96
C GLN A 80 -6.71 -3.33 6.82
N LEU A 81 -6.87 -2.05 6.50
CA LEU A 81 -6.08 -1.36 5.47
C LEU A 81 -4.61 -1.24 5.86
N GLN A 82 -4.32 -0.96 7.13
CA GLN A 82 -2.95 -1.01 7.66
C GLN A 82 -2.38 -2.43 7.51
N GLY A 83 -3.17 -3.46 7.80
CA GLY A 83 -2.74 -4.86 7.67
C GLY A 83 -2.43 -5.27 6.23
N SER A 84 -3.33 -4.94 5.28
CA SER A 84 -3.14 -5.25 3.85
C SER A 84 -1.96 -4.46 3.27
N SER A 85 -1.79 -3.21 3.69
CA SER A 85 -0.69 -2.34 3.28
C SER A 85 0.61 -2.61 4.02
N ALA A 86 0.69 -3.45 5.06
CA ALA A 86 1.89 -3.59 5.90
C ALA A 86 3.15 -4.00 5.11
N ARG A 87 2.97 -4.75 4.02
CA ARG A 87 4.05 -5.19 3.12
C ARG A 87 4.57 -4.08 2.20
N PHE A 88 3.79 -3.00 2.02
CA PHE A 88 4.12 -1.86 1.16
C PHE A 88 4.21 -0.53 1.92
N SER A 89 3.78 -0.51 3.18
CA SER A 89 3.69 0.70 4.00
C SER A 89 5.08 1.20 4.31
N THR A 90 5.36 2.46 4.00
CA THR A 90 6.59 3.13 4.42
C THR A 90 6.47 3.65 5.86
N PRO A 91 7.57 3.96 6.57
CA PRO A 91 7.50 4.45 7.95
C PRO A 91 6.55 5.66 8.15
N PRO A 92 6.53 6.67 7.26
CA PRO A 92 5.56 7.76 7.34
C PRO A 92 4.11 7.28 7.23
N MET A 93 3.83 6.37 6.30
CA MET A 93 2.49 5.81 6.10
C MET A 93 2.02 5.01 7.31
N ARG A 94 2.91 4.20 7.92
CA ARG A 94 2.64 3.50 9.18
C ARG A 94 2.28 4.47 10.31
N SER A 95 3.01 5.59 10.43
CA SER A 95 2.71 6.61 11.43
C SER A 95 1.33 7.25 11.22
N LEU A 96 0.94 7.52 9.98
CA LEU A 96 -0.38 8.05 9.65
C LEU A 96 -1.49 7.07 10.05
N TRP A 97 -1.32 5.78 9.76
CA TRP A 97 -2.28 4.74 10.17
C TRP A 97 -2.48 4.72 11.69
N PHE A 98 -1.40 4.75 12.46
CA PHE A 98 -1.48 4.80 13.93
C PHE A 98 -2.25 6.02 14.42
N VAL A 99 -2.04 7.20 13.83
CA VAL A 99 -2.76 8.42 14.22
C VAL A 99 -4.24 8.32 13.89
N LEU A 100 -4.60 7.80 12.71
CA LEU A 100 -6.00 7.63 12.29
C LEU A 100 -6.76 6.66 13.19
N ILE A 101 -6.15 5.53 13.55
CA ILE A 101 -6.74 4.57 14.48
C ILE A 101 -6.96 5.22 15.85
N ARG A 102 -5.93 5.90 16.38
CA ARG A 102 -6.02 6.60 17.67
C ARG A 102 -7.11 7.67 17.70
N PHE A 103 -7.35 8.34 16.57
CA PHE A 103 -8.42 9.32 16.42
C PHE A 103 -9.80 8.67 16.49
N CYS A 104 -9.97 7.50 15.87
CA CYS A 104 -11.26 6.78 15.86
C CYS A 104 -11.59 6.09 17.19
N ASP A 105 -10.59 5.86 18.05
CA ASP A 105 -10.76 5.27 19.38
C ASP A 105 -11.21 6.29 20.46
N HIS A 106 -11.30 7.58 20.12
CA HIS A 106 -11.68 8.67 21.05
C HIS A 106 -13.14 9.10 20.86
#